data_AF-A0A0V7YXE5-F1
#
_entry.id   AF-A0A0V7YXE5-F1
#
_cell.length_a   1.000
_cell.length_b   1.000
_cell.length_c   1.000
_cell.angle_alpha   90.00
_cell.angle_beta   90.00
_cell.angle_gamma   90.00
#
_symmetry.space_group_name_H-M   'P 1'
#
loop_
_entity.id
_entity.type
_entity.pdbx_description
1 polymer ?
#
loop_
_entity_poly.entity_id
_entity_poly.type
_entity_poly.pdbx_seq_one_letter_code
_entity_poly.pdbx_strand_id
1 'polypeptide(L)'
;MKSSFTGSLRDRREAANAETDKVNAKIDEAFKKLAKKMISHADKAKNKIEDNKKPEKRAKLIRRYELYASAAAHLKEHLTDRSDESGGD
;
A
#
# COMPACT_ATOMS: atom_id res chain seq x y z
N MET A 1 45.69 -19.51 10.64
CA MET A 1 44.60 -18.70 10.04
C MET A 1 43.49 -18.58 11.06
N LYS A 2 43.23 -17.38 11.61
CA LYS A 2 42.10 -17.17 12.54
C LYS A 2 40.84 -17.00 11.71
N SER A 3 39.94 -17.98 11.80
CA SER A 3 38.60 -17.92 11.21
C SER A 3 37.86 -16.71 11.79
N SER A 4 37.58 -15.71 10.95
CA SER A 4 36.81 -14.52 11.33
C SER A 4 35.30 -14.75 11.21
N PHE A 5 34.84 -15.97 11.52
CA PHE A 5 33.42 -16.34 11.44
C PHE A 5 32.79 -16.38 12.83
N THR A 6 32.81 -15.26 13.55
CA THR A 6 32.12 -15.14 14.85
C THR A 6 31.36 -13.82 14.93
N GLY A 7 30.49 -13.56 13.95
CA GLY A 7 29.24 -12.89 14.27
C GLY A 7 28.32 -13.93 14.90
N SER A 8 27.84 -13.68 16.12
CA SER A 8 26.91 -14.56 16.84
C SER A 8 25.71 -14.87 15.94
N LEU A 9 25.12 -16.06 16.05
CA LEU A 9 23.87 -16.38 15.35
C LEU A 9 22.78 -15.35 15.66
N ARG A 10 22.84 -14.73 16.84
CA ARG A 10 22.01 -13.61 17.25
C ARG A 10 22.23 -12.36 16.38
N ASP A 11 23.48 -11.94 16.18
CA ASP A 11 23.82 -10.77 15.35
C ASP A 11 23.36 -10.95 13.91
N ARG A 12 23.44 -12.18 13.39
CA ARG A 12 22.95 -12.52 12.03
C ARG A 12 21.43 -12.46 11.94
N ARG A 13 20.73 -12.93 12.98
CA ARG A 13 19.26 -12.86 13.06
C ARG A 13 18.80 -11.41 13.15
N GLU A 14 19.46 -10.60 13.96
CA GLU A 14 19.17 -9.18 14.11
C GLU A 14 19.42 -8.42 12.80
N ALA A 15 20.51 -8.73 12.07
CA ALA A 15 20.77 -8.18 10.75
C ALA A 15 19.70 -8.57 9.71
N ALA A 16 19.29 -9.84 9.68
CA ALA A 16 18.24 -10.32 8.78
C ALA A 16 16.87 -9.68 9.07
N ASN A 17 16.53 -9.50 10.34
CA ASN A 17 15.32 -8.78 10.75
C ASN A 17 15.37 -7.32 10.27
N ALA A 18 16.48 -6.62 10.50
CA ALA A 18 16.65 -5.23 10.07
C ALA A 18 16.57 -5.06 8.54
N GLU A 19 17.05 -6.03 7.77
CA GLU A 19 16.87 -6.03 6.31
C GLU A 19 15.40 -6.25 5.92
N THR A 20 14.72 -7.16 6.61
CA THR A 20 13.29 -7.44 6.41
C THR A 20 12.45 -6.20 6.68
N ASP A 21 12.70 -5.50 7.79
CA ASP A 21 12.01 -4.25 8.15
C ASP A 21 12.24 -3.16 7.10
N LYS A 22 13.46 -3.02 6.59
CA LYS A 22 13.78 -2.06 5.52
C LYS A 22 13.02 -2.37 4.23
N VAL A 23 12.91 -3.64 3.86
CA VAL A 23 12.16 -4.06 2.67
C VAL A 23 10.67 -3.82 2.88
N ASN A 24 10.13 -4.21 4.03
CA ASN A 24 8.72 -4.01 4.39
C ASN A 24 8.34 -2.52 4.38
N ALA A 25 9.19 -1.65 4.93
CA ALA A 25 8.97 -0.20 4.89
C ALA A 25 8.92 0.35 3.45
N LYS A 26 9.77 -0.15 2.54
CA LYS A 26 9.72 0.24 1.12
C LYS A 26 8.43 -0.23 0.45
N ILE A 27 7.97 -1.43 0.79
CA ILE A 27 6.70 -1.97 0.30
C ILE A 27 5.56 -1.10 0.80
N ASP A 28 5.51 -0.78 2.10
CA ASP A 28 4.49 0.10 2.69
C ASP A 28 4.41 1.45 1.99
N GLU A 29 5.56 2.09 1.75
CA GLU A 29 5.59 3.36 1.05
C GLU A 29 5.10 3.26 -0.40
N ALA A 30 5.34 2.13 -1.08
CA ALA A 30 4.79 1.89 -2.41
C ALA A 30 3.26 1.74 -2.37
N PHE A 31 2.74 0.95 -1.43
CA PHE A 31 1.30 0.78 -1.22
C PHE A 31 0.61 2.11 -0.88
N LYS A 32 1.18 2.91 0.03
CA LYS A 32 0.68 4.25 0.38
C LYS A 32 0.60 5.17 -0.84
N LYS A 33 1.67 5.21 -1.65
CA LYS A 33 1.71 6.03 -2.87
C LYS A 33 0.66 5.57 -3.88
N LEU A 34 0.50 4.26 -4.06
CA LEU A 34 -0.48 3.71 -4.99
C LEU A 34 -1.92 3.98 -4.53
N ALA A 35 -2.21 3.81 -3.23
CA ALA A 35 -3.51 4.11 -2.64
C ALA A 35 -3.89 5.59 -2.85
N LYS A 36 -2.96 6.53 -2.58
CA LYS A 36 -3.16 7.96 -2.84
C LYS A 36 -3.46 8.24 -4.32
N LYS A 37 -2.76 7.57 -5.24
CA LYS A 37 -3.00 7.70 -6.68
C LYS A 37 -4.39 7.20 -7.07
N MET A 38 -4.83 6.07 -6.53
CA MET A 38 -6.17 5.53 -6.79
C MET A 38 -7.26 6.47 -6.28
N ILE A 39 -7.11 7.05 -5.09
CA ILE A 39 -8.02 8.08 -4.58
C ILE A 39 -8.09 9.28 -5.52
N SER A 40 -6.94 9.81 -5.95
CA SER A 40 -6.91 10.92 -6.91
C SER A 40 -7.63 10.61 -8.23
N HIS A 41 -7.56 9.37 -8.71
CA HIS A 41 -8.32 8.93 -9.88
C HIS A 41 -9.82 8.79 -9.61
N ALA A 42 -10.20 8.30 -8.42
CA ALA A 42 -11.59 8.26 -7.98
C ALA A 42 -12.17 9.67 -7.90
N ASP A 43 -11.50 10.62 -7.25
CA ASP A 43 -11.94 12.02 -7.14
C ASP A 43 -12.12 12.67 -8.51
N LYS A 44 -11.17 12.44 -9.43
CA LYS A 44 -11.31 12.91 -10.83
C LYS A 44 -12.51 12.31 -11.55
N ALA A 45 -12.83 11.04 -11.30
CA ALA A 45 -14.02 10.42 -11.86
C ALA A 45 -15.29 11.00 -11.24
N LYS A 46 -15.30 11.21 -9.91
CA LYS A 46 -16.40 11.80 -9.15
C LYS A 46 -16.76 13.20 -9.64
N ASN A 47 -15.77 14.09 -9.75
CA ASN A 47 -16.00 15.45 -10.25
C ASN A 47 -16.61 15.42 -11.66
N LYS A 48 -16.15 14.51 -12.54
CA LYS A 48 -16.71 14.35 -13.89
C LYS A 48 -18.12 13.77 -13.90
N ILE A 49 -18.56 13.05 -12.87
CA ILE A 49 -19.94 12.55 -12.76
C ILE A 49 -20.89 13.74 -12.55
N GLU A 50 -20.48 14.68 -11.69
CA GLU A 50 -21.25 15.88 -11.35
C GLU A 50 -21.40 16.81 -12.57
N ASP A 51 -20.35 16.93 -13.39
CA ASP A 51 -20.35 17.79 -14.58
C ASP A 51 -21.12 17.22 -15.79
N ASN A 52 -21.49 15.94 -15.78
CA ASN A 52 -21.96 15.25 -16.98
C ASN A 52 -23.48 14.99 -16.96
N LYS A 53 -24.22 15.56 -17.91
CA LYS A 53 -25.67 15.37 -18.02
C LYS A 53 -26.09 14.10 -18.78
N LYS A 54 -25.16 13.41 -19.46
CA LYS A 54 -25.49 12.22 -20.27
C LYS A 54 -25.45 10.95 -19.40
N PRO A 55 -26.57 10.21 -19.25
CA PRO A 55 -26.67 9.09 -18.31
C PRO A 55 -25.66 7.98 -18.61
N GLU A 56 -25.47 7.62 -19.88
CA GLU A 56 -24.50 6.58 -20.27
C GLU A 56 -23.05 6.94 -19.92
N LYS A 57 -22.69 8.22 -20.08
CA LYS A 57 -21.35 8.69 -19.72
C LYS A 57 -21.18 8.75 -18.21
N ARG A 58 -22.21 9.15 -17.46
CA ARG A 58 -22.22 9.08 -15.99
C ARG A 58 -22.03 7.66 -15.50
N ALA A 59 -22.75 6.68 -16.06
CA ALA A 59 -22.63 5.27 -15.67
C ALA A 59 -21.19 4.74 -15.84
N LYS A 60 -20.52 5.08 -16.95
CA LYS A 60 -19.10 4.74 -17.15
C LYS A 60 -18.18 5.39 -16.11
N LEU A 61 -18.45 6.64 -15.74
CA LEU A 61 -17.65 7.36 -14.74
C LEU A 61 -17.90 6.83 -13.32
N ILE A 62 -19.14 6.47 -12.98
CA ILE A 62 -19.50 5.80 -11.72
C ILE A 62 -18.72 4.51 -11.58
N ARG A 63 -18.75 3.64 -12.59
CA ARG A 63 -17.99 2.37 -12.56
C ARG A 63 -16.48 2.59 -12.39
N ARG A 64 -15.92 3.64 -13.01
CA ARG A 64 -14.50 3.98 -12.83
C ARG A 64 -14.22 4.49 -11.42
N TYR A 65 -15.10 5.33 -10.87
CA TYR A 65 -14.99 5.80 -9.50
C TYR A 65 -14.98 4.63 -8.52
N GLU A 66 -15.96 3.72 -8.63
CA GLU A 66 -16.06 2.53 -7.78
C GLU A 66 -14.82 1.64 -7.87
N LEU A 67 -14.32 1.39 -9.10
CA LEU A 67 -13.11 0.60 -9.31
C LEU A 67 -11.89 1.23 -8.61
N TYR A 68 -11.68 2.53 -8.78
CA TYR A 68 -10.54 3.21 -8.16
C TYR A 68 -10.70 3.33 -6.63
N ALA A 69 -11.92 3.56 -6.13
CA ALA A 69 -12.20 3.62 -4.70
C ALA A 69 -11.99 2.26 -4.01
N SER A 70 -12.48 1.18 -4.62
CA SER A 70 -12.26 -0.19 -4.13
C SER A 70 -10.77 -0.56 -4.15
N ALA A 71 -10.06 -0.26 -5.24
CA ALA A 71 -8.61 -0.50 -5.29
C ALA A 71 -7.85 0.28 -4.21
N ALA A 72 -8.22 1.54 -3.95
CA ALA A 72 -7.64 2.31 -2.86
C ALA A 72 -7.92 1.71 -1.49
N ALA A 73 -9.12 1.16 -1.26
CA ALA A 73 -9.49 0.51 -0.02
C ALA A 73 -8.66 -0.75 0.22
N HIS A 74 -8.55 -1.64 -0.77
CA HIS A 74 -7.72 -2.84 -0.67
C HIS A 74 -6.23 -2.54 -0.38
N LEU A 75 -5.69 -1.49 -1.00
CA LEU A 75 -4.31 -1.07 -0.74
C LEU A 75 -4.10 -0.49 0.66
N LYS A 76 -5.15 0.09 1.27
CA LYS A 76 -5.12 0.58 2.65
C LYS A 76 -5.28 -0.55 3.66
N GLU A 77 -6.13 -1.52 3.36
CA GLU A 77 -6.32 -2.72 4.18
C GLU A 77 -4.99 -3.47 4.38
N HIS A 78 -4.21 -3.63 3.30
CA HIS A 78 -2.88 -4.21 3.38
C HIS A 78 -1.90 -3.45 4.30
N LEU A 79 -2.11 -2.14 4.52
CA LEU A 79 -1.32 -1.34 5.44
C LEU A 79 -1.84 -1.45 6.89
N THR A 80 -3.14 -1.63 7.09
CA THR A 80 -3.74 -1.80 8.42
C THR A 80 -3.43 -3.17 9.00
N ASP A 81 -3.53 -4.24 8.20
CA ASP A 81 -3.25 -5.61 8.67
C ASP A 81 -1.82 -5.74 9.22
N ARG A 82 -0.85 -5.07 8.60
CA ARG A 82 0.54 -5.04 9.07
C ARG A 82 0.79 -4.09 10.24
N SER A 83 -0.05 -3.07 10.41
CA SER A 83 0.00 -2.19 11.59
C SER A 83 -0.46 -2.94 12.84
N ASP A 84 -1.46 -3.81 12.68
CA ASP A 84 -1.99 -4.64 13.77
C ASP A 84 -1.06 -5.82 14.12
N GLU A 85 -0.34 -6.39 13.14
CA GLU A 85 0.70 -7.41 13.38
C GLU A 85 1.97 -6.84 14.04
N SER A 86 2.26 -5.55 13.90
CA SER A 86 3.43 -4.89 14.53
C SER A 86 3.18 -4.46 15.98
N GLY A 87 2.00 -4.78 16.55
CA GLY A 87 1.59 -4.48 17.93
C GLY A 87 1.62 -5.68 18.89
N GLY A 88 2.29 -6.78 18.55
CA GLY A 88 2.43 -7.96 19.41
C GLY A 88 3.74 -8.00 20.19
N ASP A 89 3.65 -7.68 21.49
CA ASP A 89 4.51 -8.01 22.66
C ASP A 89 6.01 -8.28 22.43
#